data_AF-A0A0G4G142-F1
#
_entry.id   AF-A0A0G4G142-F1
#
_cell.length_a   1.000
_cell.length_b   1.000
_cell.length_c   1.000
_cell.angle_alpha   90.00
_cell.angle_beta   90.00
_cell.angle_gamma   90.00
#
_symmetry.space_group_name_H-M   'P 1'
#
loop_
_entity.id
_entity.type
_entity.pdbx_description
1 polymer ?
#
loop_
_entity_poly.entity_id
_entity_poly.type
_entity_poly.pdbx_seq_one_letter_code
_entity_poly.pdbx_strand_id
1 'polypeptide(L)'
;MAKANQMSEMGTRDEMLKQIQGYQTNQARVNSGIGRLTQMDTSAITPLMVANVTRQLANESARLAQLADSIDSTIALTTHTRTQARRLHVTDIPAGPMSIVLAFSDLTTVGRFKSTARHFRNALRPIIRNIRLRRAIECAGVWAVVRFDDQLSHGDVMKAMWVMEEEGEAGWVEAADTLRLSEHLGCCQLPVTVGAGDMQTHASKADFLALPRFCAQWMLVGRNVVLRRRTGQQDGTLQLFRHNHEIRIIHNQPGFAITLNPPLPHPNRPIHPFSQHPFQQHAKPHDPPVCQRIGWDDVVGLVAVGAHDWRAFSSASSMLKRLMLNYRVMVGDGISHSPIVAVDRSVCGGYLDRIVTQSPHTPLDECSHVTAYEAVDGACV
;
A
#
# COMPACT_ATOMS: atom_id res chain seq x y z
N MET A 1 10.58 20.86 -27.53
CA MET A 1 10.71 22.19 -26.89
C MET A 1 11.92 22.29 -25.94
N ALA A 2 12.15 21.37 -24.99
CA ALA A 2 13.27 21.47 -24.03
C ALA A 2 14.69 21.56 -24.66
N LYS A 3 14.93 20.85 -25.78
CA LYS A 3 16.24 20.83 -26.46
C LYS A 3 16.59 22.16 -27.15
N ALA A 4 15.59 22.96 -27.52
CA ALA A 4 15.78 24.26 -28.16
C ALA A 4 16.14 25.35 -27.14
N ASN A 5 15.56 25.31 -25.93
CA ASN A 5 15.91 26.24 -24.85
C ASN A 5 17.36 26.04 -24.36
N GLN A 6 17.82 24.80 -24.22
CA GLN A 6 19.20 24.52 -23.82
C GLN A 6 20.25 25.05 -24.82
N MET A 7 19.97 24.93 -26.12
CA MET A 7 20.86 25.48 -27.16
C MET A 7 20.89 27.02 -27.13
N SER A 8 19.75 27.67 -26.82
CA SER A 8 19.67 29.12 -26.68
C SER A 8 20.43 29.64 -25.46
N GLU A 9 20.34 28.94 -24.32
CA GLU A 9 21.04 29.32 -23.07
C GLU A 9 22.57 29.20 -23.21
N MET A 10 23.06 28.13 -23.86
CA MET A 10 24.47 27.97 -24.16
C MET A 10 25.02 29.11 -25.02
N GLY A 11 24.28 29.53 -26.05
CA GLY A 11 24.67 30.65 -26.90
C GLY A 11 24.81 31.97 -26.15
N THR A 12 23.92 32.24 -25.20
CA THR A 12 23.99 33.47 -24.38
C THR A 12 25.16 33.51 -23.40
N ARG A 13 25.57 32.34 -22.87
CA ARG A 13 26.68 32.24 -21.93
C ARG A 13 28.02 32.45 -22.62
N ASP A 14 28.20 31.88 -23.80
CA ASP A 14 29.45 32.01 -24.56
C ASP A 14 29.68 33.46 -25.01
N GLU A 15 28.61 34.17 -25.37
CA GLU A 15 28.68 35.60 -25.70
C GLU A 15 29.09 36.45 -24.50
N MET A 16 28.54 36.17 -23.32
CA MET A 16 28.90 36.87 -22.08
C MET A 16 30.38 36.65 -21.71
N LEU A 17 30.90 35.43 -21.86
CA LEU A 17 32.31 35.13 -21.59
C LEU A 17 33.26 35.89 -22.52
N LYS A 18 32.91 36.02 -23.81
CA LYS A 18 33.68 36.83 -24.75
C LYS A 18 33.72 38.31 -24.34
N GLN A 19 32.59 38.86 -23.89
CA GLN A 19 32.52 40.25 -23.42
C GLN A 19 33.38 40.47 -22.17
N ILE A 20 33.37 39.53 -21.22
CA ILE A 20 34.23 39.58 -20.02
C ILE A 20 35.71 39.56 -20.41
N GLN A 21 36.10 38.68 -21.34
CA GLN A 21 37.48 38.60 -21.80
C GLN A 21 37.93 39.89 -22.52
N GLY A 22 37.05 40.50 -23.31
CA GLY A 22 37.28 41.80 -23.94
C GLY A 22 37.50 42.92 -22.91
N TYR A 23 36.66 42.95 -21.87
CA TYR A 23 36.79 43.90 -20.77
C TYR A 23 38.14 43.74 -20.02
N GLN A 24 38.53 42.52 -19.66
CA GLN A 24 39.82 42.25 -18.99
C GLN A 24 41.02 42.71 -19.82
N THR A 25 40.97 42.50 -21.13
CA THR A 25 42.03 42.95 -22.06
C THR A 25 42.14 44.47 -22.07
N ASN A 26 41.00 45.18 -22.12
CA ASN A 26 40.98 46.64 -22.08
C ASN A 26 41.46 47.18 -20.73
N GLN A 27 41.08 46.55 -19.61
CA GLN A 27 41.56 46.92 -18.28
C GLN A 27 43.08 46.81 -18.17
N ALA A 28 43.69 45.73 -18.70
CA ALA A 28 45.14 45.58 -18.73
C ALA A 28 45.83 46.70 -19.54
N ARG A 29 45.25 47.11 -20.69
CA ARG A 29 45.76 48.23 -21.50
C ARG A 29 45.70 49.56 -20.75
N VAL A 30 44.60 49.84 -20.06
CA VAL A 30 44.43 51.05 -19.24
C VAL A 30 45.45 51.07 -18.10
N ASN A 31 45.61 49.96 -17.37
CA ASN A 31 46.59 49.86 -16.29
C ASN A 31 48.02 50.08 -16.78
N SER A 32 48.39 49.53 -17.94
CA SER A 32 49.68 49.80 -18.58
C SER A 32 49.85 51.29 -18.95
N GLY A 33 48.79 51.93 -19.44
CA GLY A 33 48.79 53.37 -19.74
C GLY A 33 48.98 54.24 -18.49
N ILE A 34 48.29 53.91 -17.40
CA ILE A 34 48.45 54.58 -16.10
C ILE A 34 49.89 54.41 -15.61
N GLY A 35 50.46 53.20 -15.68
CA GLY A 35 51.85 52.94 -15.31
C GLY A 35 52.85 53.81 -16.09
N ARG A 36 52.65 53.97 -17.40
CA ARG A 36 53.47 54.88 -18.22
C ARG A 36 53.29 56.34 -17.82
N LEU A 37 52.06 56.77 -17.56
CA LEU A 37 51.76 58.13 -17.12
C LEU A 37 52.45 58.44 -15.78
N THR A 38 52.49 57.48 -14.85
CA THR A 38 53.18 57.66 -13.56
C THR A 38 54.70 57.73 -13.67
N GLN A 39 55.27 57.27 -14.79
CA GLN A 39 56.70 57.31 -15.06
C GLN A 39 57.10 58.52 -15.93
N MET A 40 56.13 59.30 -16.42
CA MET A 40 56.38 60.41 -17.31
C MET A 40 56.94 61.61 -16.53
N ASP A 41 57.93 62.30 -17.09
CA ASP A 41 58.53 63.47 -16.44
C ASP A 41 57.47 64.56 -16.23
N THR A 42 57.30 64.97 -14.98
CA THR A 42 56.37 66.02 -14.55
C THR A 42 56.60 67.36 -15.26
N SER A 43 57.82 67.63 -15.76
CA SER A 43 58.13 68.85 -16.51
C SER A 43 57.42 68.93 -17.88
N ALA A 44 57.03 67.78 -18.44
CA ALA A 44 56.37 67.65 -19.73
C ALA A 44 54.83 67.61 -19.64
N ILE A 45 54.26 67.63 -18.43
CA ILE A 45 52.81 67.50 -18.21
C ILE A 45 52.20 68.87 -17.90
N THR A 46 51.39 69.38 -18.81
CA THR A 46 50.68 70.64 -18.55
C THR A 46 49.54 70.44 -17.53
N PRO A 47 49.24 71.43 -16.67
CA PRO A 47 48.12 71.37 -15.73
C PRO A 47 46.76 71.04 -16.40
N LEU A 48 46.57 71.50 -17.65
CA LEU A 48 45.37 71.20 -18.43
C LEU A 48 45.26 69.71 -18.80
N MET A 49 46.37 69.06 -19.15
CA MET A 49 46.40 67.63 -19.42
C MET A 49 46.09 66.83 -18.16
N VAL A 50 46.65 67.22 -17.00
CA VAL A 50 46.32 66.60 -15.71
C VAL A 50 44.83 66.74 -15.42
N ALA A 51 44.27 67.93 -15.51
CA ALA A 51 42.86 68.17 -15.23
C ALA A 51 41.93 67.35 -16.13
N ASN A 52 42.28 67.20 -17.41
CA ASN A 52 41.51 66.39 -18.35
C ASN A 52 41.60 64.88 -18.04
N VAL A 53 42.79 64.35 -17.79
CA VAL A 53 42.98 62.94 -17.44
C VAL A 53 42.30 62.62 -16.10
N THR A 54 42.44 63.48 -15.09
CA THR A 54 41.80 63.30 -13.79
C THR A 54 40.28 63.28 -13.91
N ARG A 55 39.69 64.17 -14.72
CA ARG A 55 38.23 64.19 -14.95
C ARG A 55 37.75 62.91 -15.66
N GLN A 56 38.49 62.45 -16.66
CA GLN A 56 38.17 61.20 -17.37
C GLN A 56 38.27 59.99 -16.45
N LEU A 57 39.33 59.90 -15.63
CA LEU A 57 39.53 58.82 -14.69
C LEU A 57 38.42 58.78 -13.63
N ALA A 58 37.99 59.93 -13.12
CA ALA A 58 36.89 60.02 -12.17
C ALA A 58 35.55 59.55 -12.77
N ASN A 59 35.25 59.95 -14.00
CA ASN A 59 34.03 59.52 -14.70
C ASN A 59 34.01 58.01 -14.96
N GLU A 60 35.12 57.45 -15.43
CA GLU A 60 35.22 56.00 -15.68
C GLU A 60 35.21 55.21 -14.36
N SER A 61 35.83 55.71 -13.30
CA SER A 61 35.74 55.11 -11.96
C SER A 61 34.30 55.03 -11.46
N ALA A 62 33.48 56.06 -11.69
CA ALA A 62 32.06 56.05 -11.32
C ALA A 62 31.25 55.02 -12.14
N ARG A 63 31.53 54.88 -13.44
CA ARG A 63 30.90 53.86 -14.30
C ARG A 63 31.27 52.44 -13.87
N LEU A 64 32.52 52.22 -13.47
CA LEU A 64 32.97 50.92 -12.97
C LEU A 64 32.31 50.55 -11.64
N ALA A 65 32.14 51.52 -10.73
CA ALA A 65 31.40 51.29 -9.49
C ALA A 65 29.94 50.89 -9.76
N GLN A 66 29.26 51.59 -10.68
CA GLN A 66 27.90 51.24 -11.07
C GLN A 66 27.79 49.85 -11.72
N LEU A 67 28.77 49.47 -12.54
CA LEU A 67 28.83 48.13 -13.14
C LEU A 67 29.03 47.06 -12.06
N ALA A 68 29.91 47.31 -11.08
CA ALA A 68 30.12 46.41 -9.95
C ALA A 68 28.84 46.21 -9.14
N ASP A 69 28.13 47.29 -8.80
CA ASP A 69 26.85 47.23 -8.10
C ASP A 69 25.79 46.44 -8.90
N SER A 70 25.77 46.59 -10.22
CA SER A 70 24.86 45.84 -11.11
C SER A 70 25.21 44.36 -11.17
N ILE A 71 26.50 44.00 -11.20
CA ILE A 71 26.97 42.62 -11.17
C ILE A 71 26.64 42.00 -9.82
N ASP A 72 26.94 42.68 -8.72
CA ASP A 72 26.63 42.22 -7.36
C ASP A 72 25.13 42.08 -7.13
N SER A 73 24.31 43.01 -7.67
CA SER A 73 22.85 42.89 -7.65
C SER A 73 22.37 41.70 -8.47
N THR A 74 23.00 41.40 -9.61
CA THR A 74 22.66 40.24 -10.45
C THR A 74 23.10 38.92 -9.81
N ILE A 75 24.28 38.90 -9.18
CA ILE A 75 24.76 37.76 -8.37
C ILE A 75 23.86 37.59 -7.17
N ALA A 76 23.47 38.65 -6.47
CA ALA A 76 22.55 38.60 -5.35
C ALA A 76 21.17 38.12 -5.79
N LEU A 77 20.64 38.55 -6.94
CA LEU A 77 19.37 38.11 -7.50
C LEU A 77 19.41 36.63 -7.89
N THR A 78 20.48 36.17 -8.56
CA THR A 78 20.65 34.77 -8.96
C THR A 78 20.97 33.86 -7.77
N THR A 79 21.73 34.37 -6.79
CA THR A 79 22.03 33.68 -5.54
C THR A 79 20.80 33.62 -4.65
N HIS A 80 19.98 34.67 -4.56
CA HIS A 80 18.65 34.60 -3.96
C HIS A 80 17.78 33.62 -4.73
N THR A 81 17.73 33.62 -6.06
CA THR A 81 16.91 32.63 -6.79
C THR A 81 17.36 31.17 -6.56
N ARG A 82 18.64 30.94 -6.22
CA ARG A 82 19.21 29.60 -5.99
C ARG A 82 19.27 29.17 -4.51
N THR A 83 19.37 30.10 -3.57
CA THR A 83 19.33 29.87 -2.11
C THR A 83 17.92 30.07 -1.54
N GLN A 84 17.10 30.83 -2.23
CA GLN A 84 15.65 30.81 -2.23
C GLN A 84 15.18 29.79 -3.29
N ALA A 85 15.70 28.55 -3.19
CA ALA A 85 14.71 27.49 -3.01
C ALA A 85 13.81 28.05 -1.92
N ARG A 86 12.64 28.58 -2.31
CA ARG A 86 11.60 28.96 -1.36
C ARG A 86 11.76 27.93 -0.26
N ARG A 87 11.93 28.35 0.99
CA ARG A 87 11.27 27.58 2.03
C ARG A 87 9.81 27.62 1.61
N LEU A 88 9.46 26.74 0.67
CA LEU A 88 8.17 26.14 0.56
C LEU A 88 8.13 25.55 1.94
N HIS A 89 7.54 26.31 2.87
CA HIS A 89 6.81 25.62 3.87
C HIS A 89 5.99 24.62 3.08
N VAL A 90 6.06 23.35 3.43
CA VAL A 90 5.34 22.28 2.74
C VAL A 90 3.83 22.62 2.57
N THR A 91 3.31 23.63 3.29
CA THR A 91 1.99 24.26 3.10
C THR A 91 1.81 25.07 1.82
N ASP A 92 2.89 25.52 1.18
CA ASP A 92 2.89 26.35 -0.04
C ASP A 92 2.92 25.50 -1.32
N ILE A 93 3.07 24.18 -1.18
CA ILE A 93 2.91 23.25 -2.29
C ILE A 93 1.41 23.10 -2.52
N PRO A 94 0.87 23.46 -3.71
CA PRO A 94 -0.54 23.26 -3.99
C PRO A 94 -0.92 21.79 -3.81
N ALA A 95 -2.16 21.52 -3.41
CA ALA A 95 -2.61 20.15 -3.14
C ALA A 95 -2.41 19.19 -4.33
N GLY A 96 -2.46 19.70 -5.57
CA GLY A 96 -2.25 18.92 -6.80
C GLY A 96 -0.85 18.29 -6.92
N PRO A 97 0.24 19.08 -6.96
CA PRO A 97 1.60 18.55 -6.99
C PRO A 97 1.94 17.65 -5.78
N MET A 98 1.47 18.01 -4.58
CA MET A 98 1.69 17.20 -3.37
C MET A 98 0.93 15.87 -3.43
N SER A 99 -0.26 15.86 -4.02
CA SER A 99 -1.03 14.65 -4.32
C SER A 99 -0.26 13.69 -5.23
N ILE A 100 0.36 14.21 -6.30
CA ILE A 100 1.16 13.40 -7.22
C ILE A 100 2.34 12.78 -6.48
N VAL A 101 3.14 13.58 -5.78
CA VAL A 101 4.31 13.08 -5.04
C VAL A 101 3.91 12.05 -3.98
N LEU A 102 2.84 12.30 -3.21
CA LEU A 102 2.36 11.34 -2.20
C LEU A 102 1.79 10.06 -2.81
N ALA A 103 1.09 10.14 -3.94
CA ALA A 103 0.53 8.99 -4.64
C ALA A 103 1.59 8.08 -5.25
N PHE A 104 2.80 8.58 -5.47
CA PHE A 104 3.95 7.83 -6.01
C PHE A 104 5.05 7.53 -4.98
N SER A 105 4.93 8.04 -3.74
CA SER A 105 5.91 7.76 -2.68
C SER A 105 5.58 6.44 -1.97
N ASP A 106 6.60 5.68 -1.54
CA ASP A 106 6.38 4.48 -0.73
C ASP A 106 5.91 4.81 0.71
N LEU A 107 5.48 3.79 1.46
CA LEU A 107 4.96 3.96 2.83
C LEU A 107 6.03 4.51 3.78
N THR A 108 7.28 4.10 3.55
CA THR A 108 8.45 4.50 4.33
C THR A 108 8.77 5.98 4.14
N THR A 109 8.64 6.50 2.92
CA THR A 109 8.91 7.89 2.56
C THR A 109 7.87 8.82 3.15
N VAL A 110 6.59 8.43 3.12
CA VAL A 110 5.51 9.19 3.78
C VAL A 110 5.59 9.08 5.30
N GLY A 111 5.94 7.90 5.82
CA GLY A 111 6.20 7.69 7.24
C GLY A 111 7.41 8.48 7.77
N ARG A 112 8.41 8.76 6.92
CA ARG A 112 9.55 9.65 7.23
C ARG A 112 9.17 11.12 7.11
N PHE A 113 8.19 11.46 6.26
CA PHE A 113 7.58 12.78 6.16
C PHE A 113 6.64 13.11 7.35
N LYS A 114 6.77 12.37 8.45
CA LYS A 114 6.03 12.57 9.69
C LYS A 114 6.61 13.79 10.41
N SER A 115 6.26 14.98 9.94
CA SER A 115 6.51 16.19 10.71
C SER A 115 5.73 16.09 12.04
N THR A 116 6.39 16.38 13.16
CA THR A 116 5.75 16.52 14.47
C THR A 116 4.79 17.72 14.53
N ALA A 117 4.89 18.65 13.58
CA ALA A 117 4.05 19.84 13.51
C ALA A 117 2.62 19.52 13.01
N ARG A 118 1.63 19.94 13.82
CA ARG A 118 0.19 19.68 13.63
C ARG A 118 -0.33 20.19 12.27
N HIS A 119 0.18 21.31 11.78
CA HIS A 119 -0.26 21.92 10.51
C HIS A 119 -0.01 21.03 9.30
N PHE A 120 1.18 20.44 9.17
CA PHE A 120 1.48 19.53 8.05
C PHE A 120 0.67 18.24 8.12
N ARG A 121 0.49 17.68 9.32
CA ARG A 121 -0.35 16.49 9.50
C ARG A 121 -1.79 16.74 9.04
N ASN A 122 -2.33 17.93 9.34
CA ASN A 122 -3.68 18.30 8.94
C ASN A 122 -3.79 18.55 7.42
N ALA A 123 -2.76 19.13 6.79
CA ALA A 123 -2.73 19.34 5.34
C ALA A 123 -2.58 18.05 4.53
N LEU A 124 -1.76 17.10 5.00
CA LEU A 124 -1.52 15.83 4.31
C LEU A 124 -2.67 14.82 4.51
N ARG A 125 -3.41 14.91 5.62
CA ARG A 125 -4.46 13.95 5.96
C ARG A 125 -5.51 13.77 4.85
N PRO A 126 -6.11 14.82 4.26
CA PRO A 126 -7.05 14.66 3.16
C PRO A 126 -6.41 14.01 1.93
N ILE A 127 -5.15 14.33 1.62
CA ILE A 127 -4.45 13.81 0.44
C ILE A 127 -4.17 12.31 0.60
N ILE A 128 -3.58 11.93 1.74
CA ILE A 128 -3.29 10.53 2.09
C ILE A 128 -4.58 9.70 2.04
N ARG A 129 -5.67 10.24 2.61
CA ARG A 129 -6.96 9.55 2.64
C ARG A 129 -7.61 9.42 1.25
N ASN A 130 -7.78 10.54 0.54
CA ASN A 130 -8.65 10.55 -0.64
C ASN A 130 -7.96 9.97 -1.88
N ILE A 131 -6.64 9.95 -1.89
CA ILE A 131 -5.87 9.62 -3.09
C ILE A 131 -5.09 8.34 -2.86
N ARG A 132 -4.29 8.29 -1.79
CA ARG A 132 -3.40 7.15 -1.59
C ARG A 132 -4.11 5.93 -1.04
N LEU A 133 -4.90 6.07 0.03
CA LEU A 133 -5.68 4.93 0.54
C LEU A 133 -6.61 4.39 -0.55
N ARG A 134 -7.25 5.28 -1.32
CA ARG A 134 -8.05 4.89 -2.49
C ARG A 134 -7.23 4.09 -3.51
N ARG A 135 -6.05 4.58 -3.90
CA ARG A 135 -5.15 3.86 -4.81
C ARG A 135 -4.70 2.50 -4.25
N ALA A 136 -4.42 2.41 -2.95
CA ALA A 136 -4.07 1.15 -2.30
C ALA A 136 -5.22 0.14 -2.36
N ILE A 137 -6.45 0.58 -2.13
CA ILE A 137 -7.67 -0.25 -2.26
C ILE A 137 -7.86 -0.71 -3.71
N GLU A 138 -7.64 0.18 -4.68
CA GLU A 138 -7.70 -0.13 -6.11
C GLU A 138 -6.63 -1.17 -6.50
N CYS A 139 -5.37 -0.98 -6.08
CA CYS A 139 -4.30 -1.94 -6.29
C CYS A 139 -4.57 -3.29 -5.60
N ALA A 140 -5.18 -3.29 -4.42
CA ALA A 140 -5.57 -4.52 -3.74
C ALA A 140 -6.77 -5.24 -4.39
N GLY A 141 -7.41 -4.64 -5.41
CA GLY A 141 -8.54 -5.25 -6.12
C GLY A 141 -9.84 -5.33 -5.31
N VAL A 142 -9.95 -4.57 -4.21
CA VAL A 142 -11.07 -4.66 -3.25
C VAL A 142 -11.98 -3.45 -3.20
N TRP A 143 -11.86 -2.52 -4.15
CA TRP A 143 -12.68 -1.29 -4.20
C TRP A 143 -14.19 -1.52 -4.08
N ALA A 144 -14.72 -2.56 -4.73
CA ALA A 144 -16.15 -2.89 -4.66
C ALA A 144 -16.54 -3.69 -3.41
N VAL A 145 -15.57 -4.16 -2.62
CA VAL A 145 -15.79 -5.14 -1.55
C VAL A 145 -15.54 -4.53 -0.17
N VAL A 146 -14.52 -3.67 -0.04
CA VAL A 146 -14.10 -3.08 1.23
C VAL A 146 -14.03 -1.57 1.10
N ARG A 147 -14.69 -0.89 2.02
CA ARG A 147 -14.66 0.57 2.18
C ARG A 147 -14.18 0.92 3.59
N PHE A 148 -13.36 1.95 3.71
CA PHE A 148 -13.00 2.50 5.02
C PHE A 148 -13.89 3.69 5.38
N ASP A 149 -14.21 3.79 6.66
CA ASP A 149 -15.02 4.86 7.24
C ASP A 149 -14.43 6.26 6.95
N ASP A 150 -15.29 7.23 6.66
CA ASP A 150 -14.93 8.64 6.43
C ASP A 150 -14.65 9.41 7.74
N GLN A 151 -14.72 8.75 8.89
CA GLN A 151 -14.36 9.30 10.20
C GLN A 151 -13.07 8.71 10.79
N LEU A 152 -12.36 7.84 10.07
CA LEU A 152 -11.06 7.30 10.52
C LEU A 152 -10.07 8.41 10.93
N SER A 153 -9.39 8.19 12.06
CA SER A 153 -8.33 9.06 12.50
C SER A 153 -7.14 9.01 11.53
N HIS A 154 -6.26 10.00 11.58
CA HIS A 154 -5.05 9.96 10.74
C HIS A 154 -4.19 8.72 11.01
N GLY A 155 -4.12 8.26 12.27
CA GLY A 155 -3.41 7.04 12.62
C GLY A 155 -4.06 5.81 11.98
N ASP A 156 -5.38 5.73 12.02
CA ASP A 156 -6.14 4.61 11.44
C ASP A 156 -6.07 4.61 9.91
N VAL A 157 -6.05 5.77 9.25
CA VAL A 157 -5.82 5.88 7.80
C VAL A 157 -4.44 5.32 7.42
N MET A 158 -3.40 5.59 8.22
CA MET A 158 -2.07 5.03 7.97
C MET A 158 -2.04 3.52 8.19
N LYS A 159 -2.73 3.01 9.22
CA LYS A 159 -2.89 1.56 9.43
C LYS A 159 -3.64 0.92 8.25
N ALA A 160 -4.73 1.53 7.80
CA ALA A 160 -5.55 1.07 6.67
C ALA A 160 -4.74 1.00 5.38
N MET A 161 -3.94 2.04 5.11
CA MET A 161 -3.02 2.04 3.97
C MET A 161 -2.04 0.88 4.04
N TRP A 162 -1.37 0.70 5.18
CA TRP A 162 -0.44 -0.40 5.34
C TRP A 162 -1.13 -1.77 5.13
N VAL A 163 -2.30 -1.98 5.73
CA VAL A 163 -3.09 -3.21 5.57
C VAL A 163 -3.48 -3.48 4.11
N MET A 164 -3.67 -2.43 3.30
CA MET A 164 -4.00 -2.53 1.88
C MET A 164 -2.76 -2.70 0.98
N GLU A 165 -1.64 -2.07 1.32
CA GLU A 165 -0.40 -2.12 0.52
C GLU A 165 0.46 -3.36 0.81
N GLU A 166 0.21 -4.08 1.91
CA GLU A 166 1.01 -5.25 2.28
C GLU A 166 0.84 -6.41 1.29
N GLU A 167 1.94 -6.81 0.64
CA GLU A 167 2.07 -7.86 -0.41
C GLU A 167 1.44 -7.58 -1.79
N GLY A 168 1.08 -6.34 -2.10
CA GLY A 168 0.73 -5.93 -3.47
C GLY A 168 -0.60 -6.49 -3.98
N GLU A 169 -0.75 -6.65 -5.30
CA GLU A 169 -2.05 -6.84 -5.98
C GLU A 169 -2.84 -8.09 -5.55
N ALA A 170 -2.18 -9.13 -5.04
CA ALA A 170 -2.85 -10.37 -4.65
C ALA A 170 -3.17 -10.46 -3.15
N GLY A 171 -2.78 -9.46 -2.34
CA GLY A 171 -2.79 -9.56 -0.88
C GLY A 171 -4.17 -9.80 -0.25
N TRP A 172 -5.24 -9.39 -0.92
CA TRP A 172 -6.61 -9.42 -0.40
C TRP A 172 -7.55 -10.40 -1.12
N VAL A 173 -7.07 -11.11 -2.14
CA VAL A 173 -7.90 -11.93 -3.04
C VAL A 173 -8.80 -12.89 -2.26
N GLU A 174 -8.22 -13.70 -1.37
CA GLU A 174 -8.98 -14.72 -0.63
C GLU A 174 -10.05 -14.10 0.31
N ALA A 175 -9.73 -12.99 0.99
CA ALA A 175 -10.67 -12.29 1.86
C ALA A 175 -11.80 -11.65 1.04
N ALA A 176 -11.47 -11.06 -0.11
CA ALA A 176 -12.43 -10.43 -1.01
C ALA A 176 -13.38 -11.47 -1.63
N ASP A 177 -12.85 -12.61 -2.09
CA ASP A 177 -13.66 -13.68 -2.66
C ASP A 177 -14.58 -14.32 -1.63
N THR A 178 -14.09 -14.44 -0.39
CA THR A 178 -14.90 -14.93 0.73
C THR A 178 -16.05 -13.95 1.05
N LEU A 179 -15.79 -12.63 1.01
CA LEU A 179 -16.83 -11.60 1.18
C LEU A 179 -17.84 -11.58 0.02
N ARG A 180 -17.40 -11.76 -1.23
CA ARG A 180 -18.30 -11.88 -2.39
C ARG A 180 -19.23 -13.09 -2.26
N LEU A 181 -18.70 -14.22 -1.78
CA LEU A 181 -19.54 -15.37 -1.46
C LEU A 181 -20.53 -15.04 -0.34
N SER A 182 -20.08 -14.35 0.72
CA SER A 182 -20.96 -13.92 1.81
C SER A 182 -22.14 -13.06 1.32
N GLU A 183 -21.89 -12.13 0.41
CA GLU A 183 -22.95 -11.30 -0.20
C GLU A 183 -23.91 -12.14 -1.05
N HIS A 184 -23.38 -13.03 -1.88
CA HIS A 184 -24.19 -13.93 -2.70
C HIS A 184 -25.12 -14.81 -1.85
N LEU A 185 -24.67 -15.20 -0.65
CA LEU A 185 -25.45 -15.97 0.31
C LEU A 185 -26.38 -15.11 1.20
N GLY A 186 -26.37 -13.78 1.03
CA GLY A 186 -27.18 -12.84 1.81
C GLY A 186 -26.68 -12.60 3.24
N CYS A 187 -25.43 -12.99 3.56
CA CYS A 187 -24.84 -12.86 4.89
C CYS A 187 -24.22 -11.47 5.15
N CYS A 188 -23.94 -10.70 4.10
CA CYS A 188 -23.48 -9.31 4.20
C CYS A 188 -23.93 -8.50 2.99
N GLN A 189 -23.68 -7.18 3.03
CA GLN A 189 -23.86 -6.27 1.91
C GLN A 189 -22.51 -5.65 1.56
N LEU A 190 -22.12 -5.67 0.29
CA LEU A 190 -20.90 -5.01 -0.15
C LEU A 190 -21.17 -3.57 -0.63
N PRO A 191 -20.18 -2.66 -0.48
CA PRO A 191 -18.92 -2.87 0.23
C PRO A 191 -19.08 -2.87 1.75
N VAL A 192 -18.34 -3.75 2.46
CA VAL A 192 -18.30 -3.73 3.92
C VAL A 192 -17.52 -2.50 4.41
N THR A 193 -17.98 -1.89 5.51
CA THR A 193 -17.34 -0.68 6.07
C THR A 193 -16.43 -1.04 7.24
N VAL A 194 -15.14 -0.73 7.10
CA VAL A 194 -14.10 -0.90 8.12
C VAL A 194 -13.92 0.42 8.87
N GLY A 195 -14.28 0.41 10.15
CA GLY A 195 -14.29 1.58 11.03
C GLY A 195 -13.10 1.63 12.00
N ALA A 196 -13.09 2.66 12.84
CA ALA A 196 -11.99 2.88 13.79
C ALA A 196 -11.82 1.72 14.80
N GLY A 197 -12.93 1.09 15.20
CA GLY A 197 -12.92 -0.09 16.07
C GLY A 197 -12.22 -1.30 15.43
N ASP A 198 -12.45 -1.54 14.14
CA ASP A 198 -11.81 -2.63 13.40
C ASP A 198 -10.30 -2.38 13.29
N MET A 199 -9.91 -1.11 13.11
CA MET A 199 -8.50 -0.71 13.07
C MET A 199 -7.77 -0.86 14.42
N GLN A 200 -8.48 -1.19 15.52
CA GLN A 200 -7.87 -1.55 16.79
C GLN A 200 -7.68 -3.07 16.97
N THR A 201 -8.21 -3.91 16.09
CA THR A 201 -8.02 -5.37 16.13
C THR A 201 -6.54 -5.74 16.14
N HIS A 202 -5.70 -4.98 15.44
CA HIS A 202 -4.25 -5.13 15.43
C HIS A 202 -3.59 -3.90 16.06
N ALA A 203 -2.89 -4.10 17.17
CA ALA A 203 -2.26 -3.02 17.91
C ALA A 203 -1.07 -2.41 17.14
N SER A 204 -0.30 -3.24 16.44
CA SER A 204 0.90 -2.82 15.71
C SER A 204 1.07 -3.49 14.34
N LYS A 205 2.09 -3.03 13.59
CA LYS A 205 2.48 -3.65 12.32
C LYS A 205 2.90 -5.11 12.48
N ALA A 206 3.69 -5.37 13.51
CA ALA A 206 4.16 -6.71 13.83
C ALA A 206 3.00 -7.64 14.21
N ASP A 207 1.98 -7.15 14.91
CA ASP A 207 0.86 -7.99 15.36
C ASP A 207 0.04 -8.57 14.20
N PHE A 208 -0.18 -7.80 13.14
CA PHE A 208 -0.89 -8.30 11.96
C PHE A 208 -0.01 -9.16 11.07
N LEU A 209 1.30 -8.89 10.99
CA LEU A 209 2.25 -9.76 10.28
C LEU A 209 2.51 -11.09 11.00
N ALA A 210 2.20 -11.18 12.30
CA ALA A 210 2.34 -12.40 13.07
C ALA A 210 1.24 -13.45 12.78
N LEU A 211 0.21 -13.09 12.03
CA LEU A 211 -0.89 -13.97 11.66
C LEU A 211 -0.86 -14.26 10.16
N PRO A 212 -1.41 -15.40 9.71
CA PRO A 212 -1.69 -15.57 8.30
C PRO A 212 -2.56 -14.42 7.80
N ARG A 213 -2.23 -13.87 6.64
CA ARG A 213 -2.82 -12.62 6.16
C ARG A 213 -4.34 -12.71 6.03
N PHE A 214 -4.84 -13.83 5.49
CA PHE A 214 -6.28 -14.06 5.39
C PHE A 214 -6.95 -13.91 6.75
N CYS A 215 -6.41 -14.56 7.79
CA CYS A 215 -6.92 -14.43 9.15
C CYS A 215 -6.88 -12.97 9.62
N ALA A 216 -5.73 -12.30 9.49
CA ALA A 216 -5.56 -10.93 9.94
C ALA A 216 -6.55 -9.95 9.28
N GLN A 217 -6.77 -10.09 7.97
CA GLN A 217 -7.76 -9.31 7.20
C GLN A 217 -9.17 -9.67 7.61
N TRP A 218 -9.47 -10.96 7.75
CA TRP A 218 -10.79 -11.43 8.13
C TRP A 218 -11.19 -10.97 9.53
N MET A 219 -10.25 -10.82 10.46
CA MET A 219 -10.53 -10.21 11.76
C MET A 219 -10.99 -8.73 11.67
N LEU A 220 -10.65 -8.01 10.58
CA LEU A 220 -11.12 -6.64 10.31
C LEU A 220 -12.52 -6.62 9.70
N VAL A 221 -12.82 -7.56 8.79
CA VAL A 221 -14.04 -7.52 7.97
C VAL A 221 -15.13 -8.48 8.41
N GLY A 222 -14.78 -9.57 9.10
CA GLY A 222 -15.65 -10.70 9.40
C GLY A 222 -16.86 -10.35 10.29
N ARG A 223 -16.77 -9.27 11.07
CA ARG A 223 -17.92 -8.74 11.83
C ARG A 223 -19.11 -8.33 10.95
N ASN A 224 -18.87 -8.05 9.66
CA ASN A 224 -19.90 -7.64 8.72
C ASN A 224 -20.63 -8.84 8.10
N VAL A 225 -20.17 -10.07 8.36
CA VAL A 225 -20.78 -11.31 7.89
C VAL A 225 -21.66 -11.87 9.00
N VAL A 226 -22.96 -11.61 8.92
CA VAL A 226 -23.94 -11.97 9.94
C VAL A 226 -24.64 -13.26 9.53
N LEU A 227 -24.67 -14.24 10.43
CA LEU A 227 -25.42 -15.48 10.26
C LEU A 227 -26.75 -15.37 11.01
N ARG A 228 -27.86 -15.64 10.32
CA ARG A 228 -29.22 -15.52 10.87
C ARG A 228 -29.94 -16.85 10.88
N ARG A 229 -30.53 -17.26 12.00
CA ARG A 229 -31.40 -18.44 12.03
C ARG A 229 -32.59 -18.27 11.10
N ARG A 230 -33.19 -19.41 10.78
CA ARG A 230 -34.48 -19.48 10.10
C ARG A 230 -35.59 -18.70 10.83
N THR A 231 -35.47 -18.55 12.15
CA THR A 231 -36.38 -17.73 12.98
C THR A 231 -36.19 -16.22 12.78
N GLY A 232 -35.19 -15.79 12.00
CA GLY A 232 -34.80 -14.39 11.83
C GLY A 232 -33.85 -13.86 12.92
N GLN A 233 -33.59 -14.64 13.97
CA GLN A 233 -32.68 -14.25 15.05
C GLN A 233 -31.21 -14.29 14.58
N GLN A 234 -30.42 -13.29 14.95
CA GLN A 234 -28.98 -13.27 14.66
C GLN A 234 -28.24 -14.22 15.62
N ASP A 235 -27.40 -15.09 15.05
CA ASP A 235 -26.54 -16.03 15.80
C ASP A 235 -25.12 -15.53 16.01
N GLY A 236 -24.88 -14.29 15.58
CA GLY A 236 -23.60 -13.62 15.65
C GLY A 236 -23.00 -13.44 14.26
N THR A 237 -21.71 -13.15 14.29
CA THR A 237 -20.92 -12.81 13.12
C THR A 237 -19.86 -13.85 12.89
N LEU A 238 -19.53 -14.13 11.64
CA LEU A 238 -18.40 -14.99 11.29
C LEU A 238 -17.09 -14.21 11.46
N GLN A 239 -16.82 -13.68 12.65
CA GLN A 239 -15.63 -12.89 12.97
C GLN A 239 -14.55 -13.80 13.57
N LEU A 240 -13.30 -13.56 13.20
CA LEU A 240 -12.16 -14.19 13.88
C LEU A 240 -11.66 -13.28 15.01
N PHE A 241 -11.28 -13.90 16.11
CA PHE A 241 -10.75 -13.26 17.30
C PHE A 241 -9.41 -13.88 17.67
N ARG A 242 -8.48 -13.07 18.14
CA ARG A 242 -7.20 -13.53 18.68
C ARG A 242 -7.32 -13.54 20.19
N HIS A 243 -7.07 -14.69 20.78
CA HIS A 243 -7.08 -14.85 22.24
C HIS A 243 -5.80 -15.59 22.64
N ASN A 244 -4.90 -14.88 23.33
CA ASN A 244 -3.54 -15.33 23.61
C ASN A 244 -2.80 -15.75 22.31
N HIS A 245 -2.53 -17.03 22.15
CA HIS A 245 -1.86 -17.63 21.00
C HIS A 245 -2.80 -18.35 20.04
N GLU A 246 -4.11 -18.28 20.28
CA GLU A 246 -5.13 -18.96 19.50
C GLU A 246 -5.95 -17.98 18.65
N ILE A 247 -6.47 -18.48 17.53
CA ILE A 247 -7.51 -17.82 16.75
C ILE A 247 -8.83 -18.54 17.02
N ARG A 248 -9.91 -17.79 17.23
CA ARG A 248 -11.24 -18.32 17.56
C ARG A 248 -12.32 -17.67 16.71
N ILE A 249 -13.38 -18.41 16.38
CA ILE A 249 -14.58 -17.84 15.74
C ILE A 249 -15.49 -17.14 16.78
N ILE A 250 -15.43 -17.57 18.04
CA ILE A 250 -16.17 -16.93 19.15
C ILE A 250 -15.17 -16.53 20.23
N HIS A 251 -15.09 -15.23 20.52
CA HIS A 251 -14.07 -14.60 21.37
C HIS A 251 -13.82 -15.33 22.70
N ASN A 252 -14.90 -15.75 23.40
CA ASN A 252 -14.82 -16.29 24.75
C ASN A 252 -15.13 -17.79 24.86
N GLN A 253 -15.10 -18.55 23.77
CA GLN A 253 -15.42 -19.98 23.80
C GLN A 253 -14.27 -20.84 23.26
N PRO A 254 -13.57 -21.62 24.11
CA PRO A 254 -12.40 -22.40 23.69
C PRO A 254 -12.76 -23.50 22.68
N GLY A 255 -14.00 -24.00 22.69
CA GLY A 255 -14.50 -24.96 21.69
C GLY A 255 -14.54 -24.41 20.25
N PHE A 256 -14.34 -23.10 20.06
CA PHE A 256 -14.37 -22.42 18.78
C PHE A 256 -12.97 -21.99 18.32
N ALA A 257 -11.92 -22.58 18.89
CA ALA A 257 -10.56 -22.40 18.42
C ALA A 257 -10.34 -23.08 17.07
N ILE A 258 -9.57 -22.42 16.21
CA ILE A 258 -9.06 -22.98 14.96
C ILE A 258 -7.57 -23.25 15.11
N THR A 259 -7.13 -24.42 14.64
CA THR A 259 -5.72 -24.79 14.59
C THR A 259 -5.19 -24.47 13.21
N LEU A 260 -4.25 -23.51 13.12
CA LEU A 260 -3.53 -23.22 11.89
C LEU A 260 -2.42 -24.25 11.68
N ASN A 261 -2.22 -24.69 10.43
CA ASN A 261 -1.24 -25.72 10.07
C ASN A 261 -1.31 -26.94 11.01
N PRO A 262 -2.50 -27.55 11.17
CA PRO A 262 -2.66 -28.69 12.04
C PRO A 262 -1.76 -29.84 11.56
N PRO A 263 -1.34 -30.74 12.48
CA PRO A 263 -0.83 -32.03 12.04
C PRO A 263 -1.96 -32.73 11.29
N LEU A 264 -1.84 -32.81 9.96
CA LEU A 264 -2.84 -33.44 9.12
C LEU A 264 -2.79 -34.95 9.35
N PRO A 265 -3.95 -35.61 9.47
CA PRO A 265 -3.98 -37.05 9.70
C PRO A 265 -3.13 -37.71 8.61
N HIS A 266 -2.18 -38.55 9.03
CA HIS A 266 -1.52 -39.42 8.07
C HIS A 266 -2.61 -40.38 7.63
N PRO A 267 -3.01 -40.37 6.35
CA PRO A 267 -3.95 -41.38 5.90
C PRO A 267 -3.34 -42.73 6.25
N ASN A 268 -4.13 -43.65 6.77
CA ASN A 268 -3.74 -45.05 7.03
C ASN A 268 -3.33 -45.82 5.75
N ARG A 269 -3.05 -45.09 4.65
CA ARG A 269 -2.45 -45.61 3.43
C ARG A 269 -0.93 -45.58 3.58
N PRO A 270 -0.22 -46.54 2.98
CA PRO A 270 1.23 -46.49 2.86
C PRO A 270 1.59 -45.34 1.91
N ILE A 271 1.53 -44.11 2.40
CA ILE A 271 2.11 -42.99 1.68
C ILE A 271 3.58 -42.94 2.07
N HIS A 272 4.44 -42.91 1.06
CA HIS A 272 5.89 -42.88 1.19
C HIS A 272 6.30 -41.81 2.23
N PRO A 273 7.32 -42.03 3.09
CA PRO A 273 7.70 -41.11 4.18
C PRO A 273 8.00 -39.66 3.77
N PHE A 274 8.17 -39.41 2.47
CA PHE A 274 8.44 -38.10 1.88
C PHE A 274 7.24 -37.48 1.15
N SER A 275 6.08 -38.13 1.14
CA SER A 275 4.87 -37.59 0.52
C SER A 275 4.13 -36.69 1.50
N GLN A 276 4.14 -35.40 1.22
CA GLN A 276 3.37 -34.43 1.97
C GLN A 276 1.88 -34.61 1.71
N HIS A 277 1.05 -34.28 2.69
CA HIS A 277 -0.40 -34.29 2.51
C HIS A 277 -0.79 -33.33 1.36
N PRO A 278 -1.78 -33.64 0.50
CA PRO A 278 -2.15 -32.78 -0.63
C PRO A 278 -2.41 -31.31 -0.24
N PHE A 279 -3.02 -31.06 0.93
CA PHE A 279 -3.21 -29.70 1.45
C PHE A 279 -1.91 -29.00 1.82
N GLN A 280 -0.87 -29.72 2.23
CA GLN A 280 0.45 -29.14 2.51
C GLN A 280 1.20 -28.80 1.22
N GLN A 281 1.08 -29.65 0.19
CA GLN A 281 1.71 -29.40 -1.12
C GLN A 281 1.23 -28.09 -1.73
N HIS A 282 -0.05 -27.74 -1.53
CA HIS A 282 -0.69 -26.56 -2.10
C HIS A 282 -0.93 -25.45 -1.08
N ALA A 283 -0.36 -25.55 0.12
CA ALA A 283 -0.57 -24.58 1.18
C ALA A 283 -0.03 -23.20 0.80
N LYS A 284 -0.88 -22.18 0.87
CA LYS A 284 -0.46 -20.78 0.77
C LYS A 284 -0.07 -20.26 2.15
N PRO A 285 1.13 -19.69 2.36
CA PRO A 285 1.52 -19.14 3.66
C PRO A 285 0.54 -18.09 4.23
N HIS A 286 -0.12 -17.34 3.35
CA HIS A 286 -1.10 -16.31 3.72
C HIS A 286 -2.52 -16.84 3.94
N ASP A 287 -2.83 -18.06 3.52
CA ASP A 287 -4.11 -18.76 3.70
C ASP A 287 -3.85 -20.25 3.98
N PRO A 288 -3.28 -20.58 5.16
CA PRO A 288 -2.78 -21.92 5.45
C PRO A 288 -3.90 -22.92 5.71
N PRO A 289 -3.62 -24.23 5.62
CA PRO A 289 -4.53 -25.28 6.09
C PRO A 289 -4.96 -25.03 7.52
N VAL A 290 -6.23 -25.29 7.81
CA VAL A 290 -6.79 -25.12 9.15
C VAL A 290 -7.58 -26.33 9.57
N CYS A 291 -7.60 -26.59 10.87
CA CYS A 291 -8.58 -27.50 11.42
C CYS A 291 -9.46 -26.81 12.44
N GLN A 292 -10.72 -27.25 12.51
CA GLN A 292 -11.69 -26.76 13.46
C GLN A 292 -12.63 -27.87 13.94
N ARG A 293 -13.33 -27.58 15.03
CA ARG A 293 -14.42 -28.40 15.59
C ARG A 293 -15.71 -27.61 15.65
N ILE A 294 -16.03 -26.86 14.60
CA ILE A 294 -17.21 -25.98 14.60
C ILE A 294 -18.16 -26.44 13.49
N GLY A 295 -19.41 -26.65 13.89
CA GLY A 295 -20.52 -27.00 13.01
C GLY A 295 -21.61 -25.93 13.07
N TRP A 296 -22.67 -26.17 12.29
CA TRP A 296 -23.89 -25.38 12.33
C TRP A 296 -25.06 -26.29 12.69
N ASP A 297 -25.86 -25.85 13.66
CA ASP A 297 -27.11 -26.45 14.10
C ASP A 297 -28.26 -25.47 13.81
N ASP A 298 -29.40 -25.96 13.34
CA ASP A 298 -30.53 -25.14 12.91
C ASP A 298 -31.28 -24.47 14.07
N VAL A 299 -31.18 -25.04 15.28
CA VAL A 299 -31.83 -24.52 16.49
C VAL A 299 -30.93 -23.56 17.25
N VAL A 300 -29.67 -23.95 17.46
CA VAL A 300 -28.74 -23.22 18.34
C VAL A 300 -27.65 -22.42 17.60
N GLY A 301 -27.50 -22.61 16.29
CA GLY A 301 -26.54 -21.87 15.47
C GLY A 301 -25.15 -22.51 15.44
N LEU A 302 -24.09 -21.70 15.58
CA LEU A 302 -22.72 -22.23 15.62
C LEU A 302 -22.50 -23.08 16.88
N VAL A 303 -22.05 -24.32 16.68
CA VAL A 303 -21.81 -25.29 17.76
C VAL A 303 -20.41 -25.85 17.71
N ALA A 304 -19.83 -26.12 18.88
CA ALA A 304 -18.65 -26.94 18.98
C ALA A 304 -19.06 -28.42 18.79
N VAL A 305 -18.50 -29.08 17.78
CA VAL A 305 -18.75 -30.50 17.49
C VAL A 305 -17.76 -31.40 18.21
N GLY A 306 -18.13 -32.67 18.38
CA GLY A 306 -17.34 -33.65 19.14
C GLY A 306 -15.95 -33.91 18.54
N ALA A 307 -15.08 -34.55 19.32
CA ALA A 307 -13.70 -34.86 18.88
C ALA A 307 -13.63 -35.72 17.60
N HIS A 308 -14.71 -36.44 17.28
CA HIS A 308 -14.84 -37.29 16.09
C HIS A 308 -15.28 -36.53 14.83
N ASP A 309 -15.70 -35.26 14.94
CA ASP A 309 -16.15 -34.42 13.81
C ASP A 309 -15.08 -33.41 13.38
N TRP A 310 -13.81 -33.76 13.60
CA TRP A 310 -12.65 -32.97 13.23
C TRP A 310 -12.52 -32.88 11.70
N ARG A 311 -12.41 -31.65 11.16
CA ARG A 311 -12.29 -31.43 9.71
C ARG A 311 -11.08 -30.57 9.40
N ALA A 312 -10.13 -31.14 8.67
CA ALA A 312 -8.98 -30.42 8.15
C ALA A 312 -9.33 -29.80 6.81
N PHE A 313 -9.33 -28.47 6.72
CA PHE A 313 -9.57 -27.73 5.50
C PHE A 313 -8.25 -27.42 4.80
N SER A 314 -8.30 -27.40 3.46
CA SER A 314 -7.15 -27.01 2.64
C SER A 314 -6.64 -25.60 2.94
N SER A 315 -7.52 -24.71 3.40
CA SER A 315 -7.17 -23.34 3.79
C SER A 315 -8.16 -22.71 4.76
N ALA A 316 -7.78 -21.60 5.39
CA ALA A 316 -8.65 -20.82 6.28
C ALA A 316 -9.85 -20.23 5.54
N SER A 317 -9.66 -19.76 4.30
CA SER A 317 -10.76 -19.29 3.46
C SER A 317 -11.72 -20.42 3.08
N SER A 318 -11.20 -21.62 2.77
CA SER A 318 -12.00 -22.82 2.49
C SER A 318 -12.90 -23.18 3.69
N MET A 319 -12.35 -23.14 4.91
CA MET A 319 -13.11 -23.35 6.14
C MET A 319 -14.27 -22.37 6.29
N LEU A 320 -14.02 -21.06 6.14
CA LEU A 320 -15.08 -20.05 6.28
C LEU A 320 -16.14 -20.15 5.19
N LYS A 321 -15.73 -20.36 3.93
CA LYS A 321 -16.65 -20.60 2.82
C LYS A 321 -17.54 -21.82 3.10
N ARG A 322 -16.97 -22.93 3.62
CA ARG A 322 -17.74 -24.12 3.99
C ARG A 322 -18.73 -23.86 5.13
N LEU A 323 -18.35 -23.11 6.16
CA LEU A 323 -19.27 -22.73 7.25
C LEU A 323 -20.47 -21.95 6.71
N MET A 324 -20.25 -21.00 5.79
CA MET A 324 -21.33 -20.24 5.16
C MET A 324 -22.22 -21.09 4.26
N LEU A 325 -21.63 -22.01 3.49
CA LEU A 325 -22.40 -22.95 2.68
C LEU A 325 -23.27 -23.84 3.57
N ASN A 326 -22.69 -24.44 4.61
CA ASN A 326 -23.43 -25.28 5.57
C ASN A 326 -24.58 -24.50 6.23
N TYR A 327 -24.32 -23.26 6.65
CA TYR A 327 -25.35 -22.36 7.15
C TYR A 327 -26.52 -22.22 6.16
N ARG A 328 -26.22 -21.94 4.88
CA ARG A 328 -27.26 -21.74 3.87
C ARG A 328 -28.05 -23.02 3.56
N VAL A 329 -27.38 -24.18 3.56
CA VAL A 329 -28.04 -25.49 3.46
C VAL A 329 -29.06 -25.67 4.57
N MET A 330 -28.65 -25.43 5.82
CA MET A 330 -29.45 -25.73 7.01
C MET A 330 -30.62 -24.74 7.19
N VAL A 331 -30.44 -23.47 6.77
CA VAL A 331 -31.53 -22.48 6.80
C VAL A 331 -32.56 -22.69 5.69
N GLY A 332 -32.29 -23.59 4.72
CA GLY A 332 -33.24 -24.05 3.71
C GLY A 332 -33.49 -23.04 2.59
N ASP A 333 -32.58 -22.09 2.41
CA ASP A 333 -32.83 -20.92 1.58
C ASP A 333 -32.06 -21.03 0.25
N GLY A 334 -32.72 -21.55 -0.79
CA GLY A 334 -32.33 -21.34 -2.19
C GLY A 334 -31.08 -22.04 -2.75
N ILE A 335 -30.38 -22.90 -2.00
CA ILE A 335 -29.35 -23.77 -2.61
C ILE A 335 -30.00 -25.06 -3.09
N SER A 336 -30.04 -25.25 -4.41
CA SER A 336 -30.36 -26.55 -5.00
C SER A 336 -29.16 -27.47 -4.84
N HIS A 337 -29.24 -28.44 -3.93
CA HIS A 337 -28.24 -29.49 -3.86
C HIS A 337 -28.45 -30.45 -5.01
N SER A 338 -27.41 -30.61 -5.83
CA SER A 338 -27.27 -31.87 -6.55
C SER A 338 -27.07 -32.98 -5.51
N PRO A 339 -27.68 -34.17 -5.69
CA PRO A 339 -27.46 -35.30 -4.80
C PRO A 339 -25.95 -35.59 -4.69
N ILE A 340 -25.51 -36.07 -3.52
CA ILE A 340 -24.13 -36.54 -3.37
C ILE A 340 -23.94 -37.73 -4.31
N VAL A 341 -23.12 -37.56 -5.33
CA VAL A 341 -22.80 -38.62 -6.28
C VAL A 341 -21.39 -39.13 -5.98
N ALA A 342 -21.28 -40.42 -5.68
CA ALA A 342 -19.99 -41.08 -5.67
C ALA A 342 -19.53 -41.27 -7.11
N VAL A 343 -18.50 -40.54 -7.52
CA VAL A 343 -17.91 -40.66 -8.86
C VAL A 343 -16.51 -41.24 -8.74
N ASP A 344 -16.22 -42.26 -9.52
CA ASP A 344 -14.86 -42.82 -9.62
C ASP A 344 -13.92 -41.77 -10.24
N ARG A 345 -12.74 -41.57 -9.62
CA ARG A 345 -11.76 -40.55 -10.03
C ARG A 345 -11.25 -40.74 -11.46
N SER A 346 -11.31 -41.96 -11.98
CA SER A 346 -10.90 -42.30 -13.35
C SER A 346 -11.92 -41.90 -14.42
N VAL A 347 -13.15 -41.57 -14.04
CA VAL A 347 -14.22 -41.15 -14.96
C VAL A 347 -13.83 -39.87 -15.70
N CYS A 348 -14.34 -39.71 -16.92
CA CYS A 348 -14.00 -38.60 -17.82
C CYS A 348 -12.50 -38.49 -18.12
N GLY A 349 -11.80 -39.62 -18.26
CA GLY A 349 -10.38 -39.65 -18.61
C GLY A 349 -9.46 -39.12 -17.51
N GLY A 350 -9.83 -39.32 -16.24
CA GLY A 350 -9.06 -38.82 -15.10
C GLY A 350 -9.25 -37.32 -14.82
N TYR A 351 -10.30 -36.70 -15.36
CA TYR A 351 -10.61 -35.28 -15.11
C TYR A 351 -10.75 -35.00 -13.60
N LEU A 352 -11.44 -35.87 -12.87
CA LEU A 352 -11.60 -35.74 -11.42
C LEU A 352 -10.28 -35.98 -10.68
N ASP A 353 -9.46 -36.94 -11.12
CA ASP A 353 -8.13 -37.15 -10.55
C ASP A 353 -7.26 -35.90 -10.70
N ARG A 354 -7.32 -35.23 -11.86
CA ARG A 354 -6.65 -33.94 -12.10
C ARG A 354 -7.17 -32.83 -11.19
N ILE A 355 -8.49 -32.76 -10.96
CA ILE A 355 -9.07 -31.77 -10.02
C ILE A 355 -8.57 -32.01 -8.60
N VAL A 356 -8.61 -33.26 -8.14
CA VAL A 356 -8.26 -33.62 -6.75
C VAL A 356 -6.75 -33.48 -6.48
N THR A 357 -5.93 -33.51 -7.52
CA THR A 357 -4.46 -33.30 -7.43
C THR A 357 -4.04 -31.85 -7.68
N GLN A 358 -4.92 -31.01 -8.23
CA GLN A 358 -4.69 -29.58 -8.41
C GLN A 358 -4.78 -28.80 -7.09
N SER A 359 -4.24 -27.58 -7.10
CA SER A 359 -4.34 -26.70 -5.95
C SER A 359 -5.81 -26.33 -5.71
N PRO A 360 -6.34 -26.49 -4.48
CA PRO A 360 -7.70 -26.09 -4.14
C PRO A 360 -7.91 -24.57 -4.20
N HIS A 361 -6.83 -23.81 -4.43
CA HIS A 361 -6.87 -22.38 -4.67
C HIS A 361 -6.95 -21.99 -6.15
N THR A 362 -6.95 -22.96 -7.05
CA THR A 362 -7.18 -22.73 -8.47
C THR A 362 -8.68 -22.88 -8.73
N PRO A 363 -9.37 -21.83 -9.20
CA PRO A 363 -10.76 -21.98 -9.61
C PRO A 363 -10.84 -23.02 -10.73
N LEU A 364 -11.84 -23.89 -10.66
CA LEU A 364 -12.20 -24.75 -11.77
C LEU A 364 -12.99 -23.93 -12.80
N ASP A 365 -12.94 -24.34 -14.06
CA ASP A 365 -13.72 -23.70 -15.12
C ASP A 365 -15.20 -23.61 -14.70
N GLU A 366 -15.77 -22.40 -14.83
CA GLU A 366 -17.16 -22.07 -14.46
C GLU A 366 -17.50 -22.11 -12.95
N CYS A 367 -16.56 -22.50 -12.09
CA CYS A 367 -16.73 -22.48 -10.64
C CYS A 367 -16.26 -21.16 -10.02
N SER A 368 -17.16 -20.45 -9.34
CA SER A 368 -16.83 -19.23 -8.60
C SER A 368 -15.93 -19.48 -7.38
N HIS A 369 -16.11 -20.63 -6.72
CA HIS A 369 -15.39 -20.99 -5.49
C HIS A 369 -15.17 -22.49 -5.42
N VAL A 370 -14.01 -22.89 -4.91
CA VAL A 370 -13.65 -24.28 -4.60
C VAL A 370 -13.31 -24.37 -3.11
N THR A 371 -13.80 -25.41 -2.45
CA THR A 371 -13.44 -25.73 -1.07
C THR A 371 -13.10 -27.20 -1.00
N ALA A 372 -12.03 -27.55 -0.29
CA ALA A 372 -11.65 -28.93 -0.02
C ALA A 372 -11.45 -29.13 1.49
N TYR A 373 -11.89 -30.29 2.00
CA TYR A 373 -11.59 -30.72 3.36
C TYR A 373 -11.45 -32.23 3.48
N GLU A 374 -10.77 -32.66 4.52
CA GLU A 374 -10.63 -34.06 4.90
C GLU A 374 -11.35 -34.27 6.25
N ALA A 375 -12.20 -35.30 6.30
CA ALA A 375 -12.86 -35.76 7.52
C ALA A 375 -11.98 -36.75 8.30
N VAL A 376 -12.33 -37.03 9.55
CA VAL A 376 -11.53 -37.90 10.47
C VAL A 376 -11.34 -39.32 9.94
N ASP A 377 -12.30 -39.83 9.19
CA ASP A 377 -12.25 -41.16 8.56
C ASP A 377 -11.35 -41.19 7.31
N GLY A 378 -10.72 -40.08 6.94
CA GLY A 378 -9.90 -39.93 5.75
C GLY A 378 -10.72 -39.66 4.47
N ALA A 379 -12.02 -39.41 4.58
CA ALA A 379 -12.83 -39.00 3.45
C ALA A 379 -12.44 -37.57 3.03
N CYS A 380 -11.98 -37.42 1.79
CA CYS A 380 -11.73 -36.10 1.18
C CYS A 380 -12.96 -35.66 0.40
N VAL A 381 -13.43 -34.44 0.66
CA VAL A 381 -14.61 -33.81 0.05
C VAL A 381 -14.23 -32.51 -0.62
#